data_AF-J9CPU6-F1
#
_entry.id   AF-J9CPU6-F1
#
_cell.length_a   1.000
_cell.length_b   1.000
_cell.length_c   1.000
_cell.angle_alpha   90.00
_cell.angle_beta   90.00
_cell.angle_gamma   90.00
#
_symmetry.space_group_name_H-M   'P 1'
#
loop_
_entity.id
_entity.type
_entity.pdbx_description
1 polymer ?
#
loop_
_entity_poly.entity_id
_entity_poly.type
_entity_poly.pdbx_seq_one_letter_code
_entity_poly.pdbx_strand_id
1 'polypeptide(L)'
;MCGYSETSEGLFNMAEEVRSDDSGNMEAIAAHRYFPALFGKSFIRGADNGINAALNYGYAILRGCIARDLAVYGFQPELGLHHRNELNSFNLADDLIEPFRHLI
;
A
#
# COMPACT_ATOMS: atom_id res chain seq x y z
N MET A 1 -7.99 12.50 -7.04
CA MET A 1 -8.95 12.05 -6.01
C MET A 1 -10.22 12.92 -6.12
N CYS A 2 -11.39 12.36 -6.46
CA CYS A 2 -12.60 13.15 -6.71
C CYS A 2 -12.95 14.02 -5.49
N GLY A 3 -12.98 15.34 -5.66
CA GLY A 3 -13.27 16.29 -4.59
C GLY A 3 -12.05 16.75 -3.75
N TYR A 4 -10.85 16.22 -3.98
CA TYR A 4 -9.64 16.55 -3.22
C TYR A 4 -8.48 16.95 -4.15
N SER A 5 -8.63 18.06 -4.88
CA SER A 5 -7.64 18.51 -5.87
C SER A 5 -6.28 18.86 -5.24
N GLU A 6 -6.27 19.64 -4.15
CA GLU A 6 -5.05 20.06 -3.45
C GLU A 6 -4.26 18.87 -2.88
N THR A 7 -4.95 17.89 -2.27
CA THR A 7 -4.31 16.66 -1.81
C THR A 7 -3.74 15.86 -2.98
N SER A 8 -4.49 15.77 -4.08
CA SER A 8 -4.05 15.05 -5.27
C SER A 8 -2.78 15.65 -5.87
N GLU A 9 -2.73 16.98 -6.02
CA GLU A 9 -1.56 17.70 -6.52
C GLU A 9 -0.36 17.52 -5.59
N GLY A 10 -0.56 17.63 -4.28
CA GLY A 10 0.49 17.37 -3.30
C GLY A 10 1.07 15.95 -3.37
N LEU A 11 0.22 14.94 -3.62
CA LEU A 11 0.67 13.55 -3.81
C LEU A 11 1.44 13.36 -5.13
N PHE A 12 1.05 14.06 -6.20
CA PHE A 12 1.81 14.05 -7.46
C PHE A 12 3.20 14.66 -7.30
N ASN A 13 3.32 15.78 -6.59
CA ASN A 13 4.63 16.39 -6.32
C ASN A 13 5.51 15.46 -5.48
N MET A 14 4.93 14.79 -4.47
CA MET A 14 5.66 13.79 -3.67
C MET A 14 6.17 12.62 -4.52
N ALA A 15 5.39 12.20 -5.53
CA ALA A 15 5.80 11.12 -6.43
C ALA A 15 7.07 11.49 -7.24
N GLU A 16 7.27 12.76 -7.58
CA GLU A 16 8.49 13.24 -8.26
C GLU A 16 9.72 13.26 -7.34
N GLU A 17 9.52 13.32 -6.03
CA GLU A 17 10.59 13.33 -5.03
C GLU A 17 11.06 11.93 -4.62
N VAL A 18 10.37 10.87 -5.06
CA VAL A 18 10.72 9.48 -4.75
C VAL A 18 12.10 9.14 -5.30
N ARG A 19 12.97 8.62 -4.44
CA ARG A 19 14.32 8.16 -4.79
C ARG A 19 14.40 6.65 -4.75
N SER A 20 15.49 6.10 -5.27
CA SER A 20 15.78 4.67 -5.17
C SER A 20 15.64 4.18 -3.72
N ASP A 21 14.97 3.04 -3.56
CA ASP A 21 14.69 2.39 -2.26
C ASP A 21 13.90 3.27 -1.28
N ASP A 22 13.18 4.27 -1.78
CA ASP A 22 12.46 5.28 -0.99
C ASP A 22 13.26 5.83 0.20
N SER A 23 14.52 6.20 -0.02
CA SER A 23 15.39 6.75 1.04
C SER A 23 14.84 8.00 1.76
N GLY A 24 13.84 8.68 1.17
CA GLY A 24 13.13 9.81 1.78
C GLY A 24 11.89 9.42 2.59
N ASN A 25 11.49 8.14 2.59
CA ASN A 25 10.26 7.64 3.18
C ASN A 25 9.01 8.36 2.63
N MET A 26 9.04 8.72 1.35
CA MET A 26 7.97 9.44 0.67
C MET A 26 6.68 8.63 0.66
N GLU A 27 6.76 7.30 0.60
CA GLU A 27 5.60 6.41 0.65
C GLU A 27 4.81 6.60 1.96
N ALA A 28 5.50 6.54 3.10
CA ALA A 28 4.85 6.69 4.40
C ALA A 28 4.27 8.10 4.59
N ILE A 29 4.99 9.14 4.14
CA ILE A 29 4.52 10.52 4.22
C ILE A 29 3.28 10.72 3.33
N ALA A 30 3.30 10.17 2.11
CA ALA A 30 2.16 10.19 1.20
C ALA A 30 0.96 9.45 1.79
N ALA A 31 1.15 8.27 2.39
CA ALA A 31 0.09 7.51 3.06
C ALA A 31 -0.51 8.28 4.25
N HIS A 32 0.32 8.94 5.06
CA HIS A 32 -0.11 9.78 6.17
C HIS A 32 -0.94 11.00 5.70
N ARG A 33 -0.74 11.47 4.47
CA ARG A 33 -1.58 12.52 3.86
C ARG A 33 -2.85 11.95 3.20
N TYR A 34 -2.74 10.80 2.55
CA TYR A 34 -3.79 10.15 1.78
C TYR A 34 -4.96 9.69 2.65
N PHE A 35 -4.69 8.92 3.71
CA PHE A 35 -5.75 8.31 4.52
C PHE A 35 -6.63 9.33 5.27
N PRO A 36 -6.07 10.37 5.93
CA PRO A 36 -6.90 11.38 6.59
C PRO A 36 -7.67 12.27 5.62
N ALA A 37 -7.19 12.43 4.37
CA ALA A 37 -7.95 13.14 3.35
C ALA A 37 -9.24 12.38 2.98
N LEU A 38 -9.16 11.04 2.89
CA LEU A 38 -10.31 10.19 2.57
C LEU A 38 -11.25 9.93 3.75
N PHE A 39 -10.70 9.60 4.91
CA PHE A 39 -11.47 9.09 6.04
C PHE A 39 -11.62 10.09 7.20
N GLY A 40 -11.09 11.30 7.02
CA GLY A 40 -11.15 12.40 7.99
C GLY A 40 -9.88 12.55 8.83
N LYS A 41 -9.66 13.77 9.36
CA LYS A 41 -8.43 14.16 10.06
C LYS A 41 -8.09 13.34 11.31
N SER A 42 -9.09 12.69 11.91
CA SER A 42 -8.92 11.83 13.09
C SER A 42 -8.68 10.36 12.74
N PHE A 43 -8.63 10.00 11.46
CA PHE A 43 -8.38 8.64 11.03
C PHE A 43 -6.94 8.23 11.34
N ILE A 44 -6.78 7.06 11.96
CA ILE A 44 -5.49 6.46 12.27
C ILE A 44 -5.47 5.07 11.64
N ARG A 45 -4.53 4.85 10.71
CA ARG A 45 -4.30 3.52 10.14
C ARG A 45 -3.80 2.58 11.24
N GLY A 46 -4.43 1.41 11.37
CA GLY A 46 -4.11 0.42 12.40
C GLY A 46 -4.91 0.53 13.70
N ALA A 47 -5.71 1.59 13.89
CA ALA A 47 -6.70 1.62 14.98
C ALA A 47 -7.81 0.58 14.75
N ASP A 48 -8.34 0.02 15.83
CA ASP A 48 -9.45 -0.94 15.75
C ASP A 48 -10.76 -0.23 15.40
N ASN A 49 -11.15 -0.31 14.12
CA ASN A 49 -12.39 0.24 13.60
C ASN A 49 -12.81 -0.46 12.30
N GLY A 50 -14.07 -0.28 11.90
CA GLY A 50 -14.64 -0.93 10.72
C GLY A 50 -13.97 -0.55 9.39
N ILE A 51 -13.45 0.67 9.25
CA ILE A 51 -12.76 1.11 8.03
C ILE A 51 -11.44 0.36 7.87
N ASN A 52 -10.62 0.32 8.93
CA ASN A 52 -9.38 -0.45 8.93
C ASN A 52 -9.63 -1.95 8.71
N ALA A 53 -10.70 -2.49 9.30
CA ALA A 53 -11.10 -3.88 9.07
C ALA A 53 -11.45 -4.15 7.60
N ALA A 54 -12.24 -3.27 6.97
CA ALA A 54 -12.60 -3.37 5.56
C ALA A 54 -11.37 -3.26 4.63
N LEU A 55 -10.48 -2.28 4.89
CA LEU A 55 -9.22 -2.12 4.15
C LEU A 55 -8.34 -3.37 4.27
N ASN A 56 -8.14 -3.88 5.49
CA ASN A 56 -7.35 -5.08 5.74
C ASN A 56 -7.92 -6.30 5.00
N TYR A 57 -9.24 -6.46 5.03
CA TYR A 57 -9.92 -7.55 4.35
C TYR A 57 -9.76 -7.45 2.82
N GLY A 58 -9.97 -6.27 2.23
CA GLY A 58 -9.77 -6.05 0.81
C GLY A 58 -8.32 -6.30 0.37
N TYR A 59 -7.35 -5.82 1.16
CA TYR A 59 -5.93 -6.08 0.91
C TYR A 59 -5.59 -7.57 1.01
N ALA A 60 -6.18 -8.31 1.95
CA ALA A 60 -5.98 -9.76 2.05
C ALA A 60 -6.48 -10.50 0.80
N ILE A 61 -7.62 -10.09 0.23
CA ILE A 61 -8.14 -10.66 -1.02
C ILE A 61 -7.18 -10.37 -2.19
N LEU A 62 -6.78 -9.12 -2.37
CA LEU A 62 -5.86 -8.73 -3.45
C LEU A 62 -4.51 -9.45 -3.33
N ARG A 63 -3.94 -9.49 -2.12
CA ARG A 63 -2.71 -10.22 -1.81
C ARG A 63 -2.83 -11.70 -2.16
N GLY A 64 -3.96 -12.33 -1.84
CA GLY A 64 -4.23 -13.73 -2.18
C GLY A 64 -4.28 -13.98 -3.69
N CYS A 65 -4.89 -13.07 -4.46
CA CYS A 65 -4.89 -13.13 -5.92
C CYS A 65 -3.47 -13.01 -6.49
N ILE A 66 -2.69 -12.03 -6.03
CA ILE A 66 -1.31 -11.82 -6.49
C ILE A 66 -0.44 -13.03 -6.14
N ALA A 67 -0.52 -13.52 -4.90
CA ALA A 67 0.25 -14.68 -4.45
C ALA A 67 -0.08 -15.95 -5.26
N ARG A 68 -1.36 -16.16 -5.60
CA ARG A 68 -1.78 -17.24 -6.49
C ARG A 68 -1.13 -17.09 -7.86
N ASP A 69 -1.18 -15.91 -8.44
CA ASP A 69 -0.65 -15.67 -9.79
C ASP A 69 0.87 -15.82 -9.81
N LEU A 70 1.58 -15.33 -8.78
CA LEU A 70 3.01 -15.58 -8.57
C LEU A 70 3.33 -17.07 -8.56
N ALA A 71 2.57 -17.87 -7.81
CA ALA A 71 2.77 -19.32 -7.75
C ALA A 71 2.53 -20.00 -9.12
N VAL A 72 1.51 -19.58 -9.87
CA VAL A 72 1.22 -20.11 -11.22
C VAL A 72 2.37 -19.86 -12.19
N TYR A 73 3.01 -18.69 -12.11
CA TYR A 73 4.16 -18.34 -12.97
C TYR A 73 5.51 -18.83 -12.43
N GLY A 74 5.52 -19.56 -11.30
CA GLY A 74 6.73 -20.17 -10.74
C GLY A 74 7.62 -19.23 -9.93
N PHE A 75 7.11 -18.08 -9.50
CA PHE A 75 7.82 -17.18 -8.59
C PHE A 75 7.76 -17.69 -7.15
N GLN A 76 8.73 -17.27 -6.32
CA GLN A 76 8.76 -17.52 -4.88
C GLN A 76 8.19 -16.30 -4.13
N PRO A 77 6.97 -16.37 -3.55
CA PRO A 77 6.34 -15.21 -2.91
C PRO A 77 7.09 -14.69 -1.67
N GLU A 78 7.91 -15.53 -1.04
CA GLU A 78 8.74 -15.17 0.12
C GLU A 78 9.92 -14.23 -0.22
N LEU A 79 10.34 -14.17 -1.49
CA LEU A 79 11.47 -13.36 -1.97
C LEU A 79 10.99 -11.99 -2.45
N GLY A 80 10.85 -11.03 -1.55
CA GLY A 80 10.51 -9.64 -1.89
C GLY A 80 11.66 -8.86 -2.52
N LEU A 81 11.29 -7.77 -3.19
CA LEU A 81 12.20 -6.74 -3.70
C LEU A 81 12.65 -5.80 -2.57
N HIS A 82 11.68 -5.27 -1.82
CA HIS A 82 11.92 -4.40 -0.67
C HIS A 82 11.55 -5.09 0.64
N HIS A 83 10.38 -5.75 0.70
CA HIS A 83 10.00 -6.52 1.88
C HIS A 83 10.91 -7.74 2.08
N ARG A 84 11.53 -7.85 3.28
CA ARG A 84 12.51 -8.91 3.62
C ARG A 84 12.22 -9.58 4.95
N ASN A 85 10.97 -9.60 5.38
CA ASN A 85 10.61 -10.25 6.64
C ASN A 85 10.65 -11.77 6.48
N GLU A 86 11.57 -12.44 7.18
CA GLU A 86 11.74 -13.90 7.14
C GLU A 86 10.50 -14.67 7.62
N LEU A 87 9.65 -14.05 8.44
CA LEU A 87 8.40 -14.63 8.91
C LEU A 87 7.22 -14.37 7.96
N ASN A 88 7.43 -13.62 6.89
CA ASN A 88 6.39 -13.27 5.92
C ASN A 88 6.56 -14.04 4.61
N SER A 89 5.75 -15.08 4.42
CA SER A 89 5.77 -15.93 3.20
C SER A 89 5.24 -15.24 1.94
N PHE A 90 4.92 -13.94 1.98
CA PHE A 90 4.32 -13.23 0.84
C PHE A 90 4.96 -11.86 0.57
N ASN A 91 6.22 -11.66 0.95
CA ASN A 91 6.96 -10.41 0.73
C ASN A 91 6.82 -9.89 -0.71
N LEU A 92 7.00 -10.74 -1.73
CA LEU A 92 6.86 -10.34 -3.14
C LEU A 92 5.43 -9.93 -3.51
N ALA A 93 4.43 -10.60 -2.92
CA ALA A 93 3.04 -10.21 -3.14
C ALA A 93 2.73 -8.85 -2.49
N ASP A 94 3.34 -8.57 -1.34
CA ASP A 94 3.23 -7.28 -0.66
C ASP A 94 3.96 -6.17 -1.41
N ASP A 95 5.05 -6.45 -2.13
CA ASP A 95 5.66 -5.47 -3.03
C ASP A 95 4.77 -5.18 -4.26
N LEU A 96 4.17 -6.22 -4.85
CA LEU A 96 3.37 -6.09 -6.08
C LEU A 96 1.96 -5.55 -5.86
N ILE A 97 1.45 -5.58 -4.62
CA ILE A 97 0.10 -5.07 -4.32
C ILE A 97 0.02 -3.54 -4.36
N GLU A 98 1.14 -2.83 -4.15
CA GLU A 98 1.16 -1.40 -3.89
C GLU A 98 0.38 -0.54 -4.92
N PRO A 99 0.52 -0.75 -6.24
CA PRO A 99 -0.26 0.00 -7.24
C PRO A 99 -1.77 -0.27 -7.20
N PHE A 100 -2.22 -1.37 -6.58
CA PHE A 100 -3.61 -1.81 -6.57
C PHE A 100 -4.37 -1.41 -5.31
N ARG A 101 -3.68 -0.96 -4.26
CA ARG A 101 -4.29 -0.69 -2.94
C ARG A 101 -5.39 0.36 -3.00
N HIS A 102 -5.32 1.30 -3.93
CA HIS A 102 -6.34 2.35 -4.09
C HIS A 102 -7.70 1.83 -4.60
N LEU A 103 -7.78 0.57 -5.04
CA LEU A 103 -9.03 -0.04 -5.54
C LEU A 103 -9.97 -0.43 -4.38
N ILE A 104 -9.42 -0.55 -3.17
CA ILE A 104 -10.13 -0.83 -1.92
C ILE A 104 -10.33 0.48 -1.18
#